data_AF-C7H7Z3-F1
#
_entry.id   AF-C7H7Z3-F1
#
_cell.length_a   1.000
_cell.length_b   1.000
_cell.length_c   1.000
_cell.angle_alpha   90.00
_cell.angle_beta   90.00
_cell.angle_gamma   90.00
#
_symmetry.space_group_name_H-M   'P 1'
#
loop_
_entity.id
_entity.type
_entity.pdbx_description
1 polymer ?
#
loop_
_entity_poly.entity_id
_entity_poly.type
_entity_poly.pdbx_seq_one_letter_code
_entity_poly.pdbx_strand_id
1 'polypeptide(L)' 'MKLPCYLVQDLLPLYKDHVCDEQTSADVAEHLSDCAACSALLAEMDAPPQETAVQEEQAAEAAEALSTVKRICAPGR' A
#
# COMPACT_ATOMS: atom_id res chain seq x y z
N MET A 1 23.85 6.06 -9.99
CA MET A 1 24.26 7.36 -9.37
C MET A 1 23.18 7.65 -8.37
N LYS A 2 23.46 7.88 -7.08
CA LYS A 2 22.33 8.07 -6.13
C LYS A 2 21.60 9.38 -6.46
N LEU A 3 20.34 9.27 -6.87
CA LEU A 3 19.47 10.44 -7.04
C LEU A 3 19.29 11.14 -5.69
N PRO A 4 19.26 12.49 -5.66
CA PRO A 4 19.02 13.21 -4.43
C PRO A 4 17.56 13.12 -4.02
N CYS A 5 17.29 13.11 -2.71
CA CYS A 5 15.95 12.90 -2.17
C CYS A 5 14.91 13.91 -2.68
N TYR A 6 15.30 15.16 -2.96
CA TYR A 6 14.38 16.18 -3.48
C TYR A 6 13.88 15.84 -4.89
N LEU A 7 14.72 15.21 -5.71
CA LEU A 7 14.36 14.81 -7.07
C LEU A 7 13.46 13.58 -7.03
N VAL A 8 13.76 12.62 -6.16
CA VAL A 8 12.91 11.44 -5.95
C VAL A 8 11.51 11.85 -5.49
N GLN A 9 11.40 12.84 -4.59
CA GLN A 9 10.10 13.36 -4.15
C GLN A 9 9.27 13.98 -5.27
N ASP A 10 9.90 14.70 -6.20
CA ASP A 10 9.23 15.26 -7.39
C ASP A 10 8.83 14.16 -8.38
N LEU A 11 9.66 13.11 -8.48
CA LEU A 11 9.41 11.95 -9.33
C LEU A 11 8.40 10.96 -8.75
N LEU A 12 8.15 10.91 -7.44
CA LEU A 12 7.17 10.02 -6.81
C LEU A 12 5.78 10.04 -7.49
N PRO A 13 5.15 11.22 -7.73
CA PRO A 13 3.88 11.27 -8.45
C PRO A 13 3.99 10.78 -9.91
N LEU A 14 5.08 11.11 -10.61
CA LEU A 14 5.33 10.66 -11.99
C LEU A 14 5.60 9.14 -12.07
N TYR A 15 6.28 8.60 -11.06
CA TYR A 15 6.56 7.18 -10.92
C TYR A 15 5.27 6.39 -10.69
N LYS A 16 4.33 6.93 -9.91
CA LYS A 16 3.00 6.36 -9.68
C LYS A 16 2.15 6.34 -10.96
N ASP A 17 2.28 7.37 -11.79
CA ASP A 17 1.62 7.49 -13.09
C ASP A 17 2.34 6.69 -14.20
N HIS A 18 3.45 6.00 -13.87
CA HIS A 18 4.27 5.20 -14.79
C HIS A 18 4.73 5.96 -16.05
N VAL A 19 4.94 7.27 -15.94
CA VAL A 19 5.42 8.13 -17.05
C VAL A 19 6.95 8.27 -17.09
N CYS A 20 7.65 7.71 -16.10
CA CYS A 20 9.10 7.68 -16.08
C CYS A 20 9.66 6.54 -16.95
N ASP A 21 10.76 6.82 -17.66
CA ASP A 21 11.56 5.79 -18.35
C ASP A 21 12.14 4.74 -17.39
N GLU A 22 12.48 3.57 -17.95
CA GLU A 22 13.00 2.42 -17.20
C GLU A 22 14.22 2.76 -16.33
N GLN A 23 15.14 3.58 -16.85
CA GLN A 23 16.35 3.99 -16.12
C GLN A 23 15.98 4.81 -14.86
N THR A 24 15.13 5.81 -15.03
CA THR A 24 14.69 6.68 -13.92
C THR A 24 13.90 5.89 -12.89
N SER A 25 13.04 4.97 -13.35
CA SER A 25 12.25 4.11 -12.46
C SER A 25 13.12 3.17 -11.61
N ALA A 26 14.21 2.63 -12.19
CA ALA A 26 15.17 1.80 -11.48
C ALA A 26 15.96 2.60 -10.43
N ASP A 27 16.47 3.78 -10.78
CA ASP A 27 17.18 4.64 -9.81
C ASP A 27 16.26 5.10 -8.67
N VAL A 28 14.98 5.38 -8.93
CA VAL A 28 13.98 5.71 -7.91
C VAL A 28 13.70 4.51 -7.00
N ALA A 29 13.52 3.31 -7.55
CA ALA A 29 13.30 2.09 -6.76
C ALA A 29 14.50 1.73 -5.87
N GLU A 30 15.72 1.88 -6.38
CA GLU A 30 16.95 1.69 -5.60
C GLU A 30 17.03 2.70 -4.46
N HIS A 31 16.70 3.98 -4.73
CA HIS A 31 16.67 5.01 -3.70
C HIS A 31 15.62 4.74 -2.62
N LEU A 32 14.41 4.32 -2.99
CA LEU A 32 13.34 4.00 -2.03
C LEU A 32 13.72 2.85 -1.10
N SER A 33 14.57 1.93 -1.56
CA SER A 33 15.09 0.82 -0.76
C SER A 33 16.17 1.26 0.25
N ASP A 34 16.94 2.30 -0.08
CA ASP A 34 18.02 2.86 0.76
C ASP A 34 17.53 4.02 1.66
N CYS A 35 16.45 4.70 1.27
CA CYS A 35 15.96 5.93 1.88
C CYS A 35 14.57 5.76 2.51
N ALA A 36 14.55 5.56 3.82
CA ALA A 36 13.31 5.44 4.60
C ALA A 36 12.42 6.69 4.53
N ALA A 37 13.00 7.89 4.38
CA ALA A 37 12.24 9.13 4.30
C ALA A 37 11.38 9.20 3.02
N CYS A 38 11.92 8.76 1.87
CA CYS A 38 11.16 8.76 0.62
C CYS A 38 10.10 7.65 0.60
N SER A 39 10.40 6.50 1.23
CA SER A 39 9.45 5.39 1.36
C SER A 39 8.26 5.76 2.25
N ALA A 40 8.51 6.47 3.36
CA ALA A 40 7.45 7.01 4.22
C ALA A 40 6.56 8.01 3.47
N LEU A 41 7.16 8.94 2.71
CA LEU A 41 6.39 9.91 1.94
C LEU A 41 5.52 9.24 0.86
N LEU A 42 6.06 8.23 0.17
CA LEU A 42 5.30 7.44 -0.80
C LEU A 42 4.10 6.74 -0.13
N ALA A 43 4.30 6.18 1.07
CA ALA A 43 3.26 5.53 1.85
C ALA A 43 2.20 6.52 2.34
N GLU A 44 2.59 7.72 2.79
CA GLU A 44 1.66 8.80 3.16
C GLU A 44 0.79 9.24 1.97
N MET A 45 1.34 9.23 0.76
CA MET A 45 0.61 9.55 -0.48
C MET A 45 -0.30 8.41 -0.97
N ASP A 46 0.04 7.15 -0.66
CA ASP A 46 -0.77 5.97 -1.01
C ASP A 46 -1.86 5.69 0.03
N ALA A 47 -1.60 6.04 1.28
CA ALA A 47 -2.50 5.79 2.38
C ALA A 47 -3.74 6.69 2.26
N PRO A 48 -4.96 6.13 2.28
CA PRO A 48 -6.14 6.92 2.59
C PRO A 48 -5.96 7.52 4.00
N PRO A 49 -6.58 8.68 4.32
CA PRO A 49 -6.35 9.40 5.57
C PRO A 49 -6.79 8.55 6.76
N GLN A 50 -5.88 7.73 7.28
CA GLN A 50 -6.09 6.90 8.45
C GLN A 50 -5.11 7.39 9.50
N GLU A 51 -5.67 8.31 10.26
CA GLU A 51 -5.33 8.71 11.61
C GLU A 51 -4.39 7.72 12.32
N THR A 52 -3.23 8.24 12.69
CA THR A 52 -2.35 7.81 13.77
C THR A 52 -2.92 6.74 14.70
N ALA A 53 -2.61 5.46 14.47
CA ALA A 53 -2.42 4.48 15.55
C ALA A 53 -1.89 3.13 15.03
N VAL A 54 -0.89 2.64 15.76
CA VAL A 54 -0.49 1.25 15.98
C VAL A 54 0.17 0.44 14.86
N GLN A 55 1.42 0.11 15.19
CA GLN A 55 2.21 -1.01 14.70
C GLN A 55 1.46 -2.34 14.83
N GLU A 56 1.87 -3.27 13.97
CA GLU A 56 1.75 -4.73 14.06
C GLU A 56 0.42 -5.41 13.67
N GLU A 57 0.61 -6.40 12.80
CA GLU A 57 -0.10 -7.68 12.72
C GLU A 57 -1.20 -7.86 11.65
N GLN A 58 -1.04 -9.00 10.96
CA GLN A 58 -2.02 -9.74 10.17
C GLN A 58 -2.38 -9.28 8.74
N ALA A 59 -1.47 -9.68 7.85
CA ALA A 59 -1.89 -10.43 6.67
C ALA A 59 -2.80 -11.62 7.06
N ALA A 60 -3.77 -11.89 6.20
CA ALA A 60 -4.69 -13.03 6.17
C ALA A 60 -5.86 -13.00 7.16
N GLU A 61 -7.05 -12.65 6.63
CA GLU A 61 -8.19 -13.56 6.73
C GLU A 61 -9.11 -13.37 5.52
N ALA A 62 -9.02 -14.35 4.62
CA ALA A 62 -9.93 -14.56 3.51
C ALA A 62 -11.25 -15.12 4.04
N ALA A 63 -12.32 -14.76 3.32
CA ALA A 63 -13.52 -15.56 3.02
C ALA A 63 -13.94 -16.62 4.07
N GLU A 64 -15.13 -16.47 4.67
CA GLU A 64 -16.15 -17.53 4.87
C GLU A 64 -17.39 -16.95 5.59
N ALA A 65 -18.29 -16.30 4.85
CA ALA A 65 -19.62 -15.92 5.35
C ALA A 65 -20.73 -16.35 4.36
N LEU A 66 -20.61 -17.56 3.81
CA LEU A 66 -21.72 -18.23 3.14
C LEU A 66 -21.82 -19.66 3.68
N SER A 67 -22.96 -19.98 4.31
CA SER A 67 -23.60 -21.32 4.35
C SER A 67 -24.02 -21.89 5.72
N THR A 68 -24.49 -21.09 6.69
CA THR A 68 -25.15 -21.69 7.89
C THR A 68 -26.38 -20.93 8.39
N VAL A 69 -27.33 -20.62 7.49
CA VAL A 69 -28.74 -20.40 7.91
C VAL A 69 -29.70 -21.44 7.31
N LYS A 70 -29.17 -22.46 6.62
CA LYS A 70 -29.99 -23.56 6.13
C LYS A 70 -30.27 -24.52 7.29
N ARG A 71 -31.50 -24.41 7.78
CA ARG A 71 -32.21 -25.34 8.68
C ARG A 71 -31.82 -25.18 10.14
N ILE A 72 -32.66 -24.49 10.90
CA ILE A 72 -33.36 -24.98 12.11
C ILE A 72 -34.25 -23.83 12.57
N CYS A 73 -35.51 -23.86 12.15
CA CYS A 73 -36.69 -23.40 12.90
C CYS A 73 -37.90 -23.68 12.00
N ALA A 74 -38.34 -24.94 12.09
CA ALA A 74 -39.54 -25.47 11.46
C ALA A 74 -40.79 -24.66 11.86
N PRO A 75 -41.83 -24.63 11.00
CA PRO A 75 -43.09 -23.94 11.27
C PRO A 75 -43.85 -24.62 12.40
N GLY A 76 -44.03 -23.92 13.51
CA GLY A 76 -44.81 -24.37 14.66
C GLY A 76 -46.15 -23.64 14.73
N ARG A 77 -47.20 -24.38 14.36
CA ARG A 77 -48.63 -24.24 14.70
C ARG A 77 -49.19 -22.87 15.07
#